data_AF-A0AAW0KM38-F1
#
_entry.id   AF-A0AAW0KM38-F1
#
_cell.length_a   1.000
_cell.length_b   1.000
_cell.length_c   1.000
_cell.angle_alpha   90.00
_cell.angle_beta   90.00
_cell.angle_gamma   90.00
#
_symmetry.space_group_name_H-M   'P 1'
#
loop_
_entity.id
_entity.type
_entity.pdbx_description
1 polymer ?
#
loop_
_entity_poly.entity_id
_entity_poly.type
_entity_poly.pdbx_seq_one_letter_code
_entity_poly.pdbx_strand_id
1 'polypeptide(L)'
;SPGSSRLIWSFPRNYGYWIYKLVPRWIFDIKQNLIIDSDLYLLHIEEHKIMDVGPANWQKACFVPTKSDTLVIGFRKWLNKYAGGQVDWRGKYNGVLPPTPPREQLMDRYWSHVVNCTSCSAAYKGFNVLEVVLRVVSIASIAIAAAAKQGAISTAARTAMVLMAVLFYASSRCLARFIYRNFHYHDYDHAFR
;
A
#
# COMPACT_ATOMS: atom_id res chain seq x y z
N SER A 1 -5.89 -1.01 20.58
CA SER A 1 -4.74 -0.86 21.48
C SER A 1 -4.08 0.46 21.14
N PRO A 2 -3.30 1.05 22.05
CA PRO A 2 -2.40 2.15 21.72
C PRO A 2 -1.51 1.77 20.52
N GLY A 3 -1.25 2.71 19.60
CA GLY A 3 -0.46 2.47 18.40
C GLY A 3 -1.12 1.57 17.36
N SER A 4 -2.44 1.34 17.45
CA SER A 4 -3.17 0.56 16.45
C SER A 4 -4.56 1.14 16.22
N SER A 5 -4.85 1.48 14.97
CA SER A 5 -6.15 1.94 14.52
C SER A 5 -6.61 1.16 13.29
N ARG A 6 -7.91 1.16 13.03
CA ARG A 6 -8.49 0.63 11.79
C ARG A 6 -9.30 1.74 11.13
N LEU A 7 -8.86 2.17 9.96
CA LEU A 7 -9.59 3.11 9.12
C LEU A 7 -10.49 2.32 8.17
N ILE A 8 -11.79 2.60 8.19
CA ILE A 8 -12.75 2.10 7.22
C ILE A 8 -13.39 3.32 6.57
N TRP A 9 -13.30 3.41 5.25
CA TRP A 9 -13.80 4.55 4.51
C TRP A 9 -14.74 4.11 3.39
N SER A 10 -15.84 4.85 3.19
CA SER A 10 -16.78 4.67 2.09
C SER A 10 -17.16 6.02 1.51
N PHE A 11 -17.02 6.19 0.19
CA PHE A 11 -17.45 7.38 -0.54
C PHE A 11 -18.65 7.03 -1.44
N PRO A 12 -19.89 7.16 -0.95
CA PRO A 12 -21.05 7.01 -1.81
C PRO A 12 -21.06 8.13 -2.87
N ARG A 13 -21.19 7.75 -4.16
CA ARG A 13 -21.35 8.70 -5.27
C ARG A 13 -22.67 8.46 -5.99
N ASN A 14 -23.35 9.55 -6.35
CA ASN A 14 -24.61 9.55 -7.10
C ASN A 14 -24.43 9.89 -8.59
N TYR A 15 -23.19 10.04 -9.07
CA TYR A 15 -22.85 10.32 -10.47
C TYR A 15 -21.69 9.44 -10.96
N GLY A 16 -21.56 9.26 -12.28
CA GLY A 16 -20.44 8.52 -12.88
C GLY A 16 -20.45 7.01 -12.62
N TYR A 17 -21.60 6.43 -12.27
CA TYR A 17 -21.72 5.01 -11.90
C TYR A 17 -21.18 4.04 -12.96
N TRP A 18 -21.28 4.41 -14.24
CA TRP A 18 -20.79 3.59 -15.36
C TRP A 18 -19.29 3.27 -15.26
N ILE A 19 -18.48 4.16 -14.67
CA ILE A 19 -17.03 3.96 -14.52
C ILE A 19 -16.77 2.73 -13.62
N TYR A 20 -17.57 2.52 -12.58
CA TYR A 20 -17.44 1.37 -11.68
C TYR A 20 -17.87 0.05 -12.30
N LYS A 21 -18.57 0.07 -13.45
CA LYS A 21 -18.85 -1.14 -14.23
C LYS A 21 -17.68 -1.54 -15.14
N LEU A 22 -16.84 -0.58 -15.54
CA LEU A 22 -15.73 -0.82 -16.47
C LEU A 22 -14.39 -0.99 -15.76
N VAL A 23 -14.17 -0.23 -14.68
CA VAL A 23 -12.90 -0.20 -13.96
C VAL A 23 -12.98 -1.14 -12.77
N PRO A 24 -12.13 -2.17 -12.70
CA PRO A 24 -12.04 -3.06 -11.54
C PRO A 24 -11.84 -2.27 -10.24
N ARG A 25 -12.56 -2.66 -9.18
CA ARG A 25 -12.58 -1.94 -7.90
C ARG A 25 -11.18 -1.75 -7.30
N TRP A 26 -10.31 -2.75 -7.41
CA TRP A 26 -8.94 -2.70 -6.88
C TRP A 26 -8.12 -1.54 -7.45
N ILE A 27 -8.43 -1.05 -8.65
CA ILE A 27 -7.75 0.12 -9.25
C ILE A 27 -8.04 1.40 -8.45
N PHE A 28 -9.27 1.54 -7.95
CA PHE A 28 -9.60 2.68 -7.08
C PHE A 28 -8.94 2.52 -5.72
N ASP A 29 -8.94 1.30 -5.18
CA ASP A 29 -8.37 1.01 -3.88
C ASP A 29 -6.85 1.29 -3.85
N ILE A 30 -6.09 0.89 -4.88
CA ILE A 30 -4.64 1.19 -4.93
C ILE A 30 -4.38 2.71 -5.00
N LYS A 31 -5.23 3.49 -5.67
CA LYS A 31 -5.10 4.95 -5.73
C LYS A 31 -5.40 5.59 -4.38
N GLN A 32 -6.43 5.11 -3.69
CA GLN A 32 -6.76 5.60 -2.36
C GLN A 32 -5.69 5.24 -1.33
N ASN A 33 -5.10 4.05 -1.43
CA ASN A 33 -4.01 3.63 -0.56
C ASN A 33 -2.79 4.57 -0.69
N LEU A 34 -2.50 5.13 -1.87
CA LEU A 34 -1.42 6.11 -2.00
C LEU A 34 -1.59 7.33 -1.08
N ILE A 35 -2.83 7.76 -0.83
CA ILE A 35 -3.11 8.89 0.08
C ILE A 35 -2.92 8.45 1.53
N ILE A 36 -3.34 7.23 1.87
CA ILE A 36 -3.20 6.72 3.24
C ILE A 36 -1.72 6.49 3.56
N ASP A 37 -0.98 5.90 2.63
CA ASP A 37 0.41 5.53 2.80
C ASP A 37 1.32 6.78 2.87
N SER A 38 0.93 7.90 2.25
CA SER A 38 1.68 9.17 2.34
C SER A 38 1.60 9.83 3.72
N ASP A 39 0.58 9.50 4.51
CA ASP A 39 0.36 10.12 5.81
C ASP A 39 0.70 9.16 6.96
N LEU A 40 0.63 7.85 6.71
CA LEU A 40 0.73 6.82 7.75
C LEU A 40 2.04 6.90 8.55
N TYR A 41 3.19 7.14 7.91
CA TYR A 41 4.46 7.30 8.64
C TYR A 41 4.50 8.57 9.49
N LEU A 42 4.02 9.69 8.95
CA LEU A 42 3.96 10.96 9.66
C LEU A 42 3.07 10.86 10.89
N LEU A 43 1.88 10.28 10.73
CA LEU A 43 0.92 10.08 11.82
C LEU A 43 1.48 9.17 12.91
N HIS A 44 2.20 8.10 12.53
CA HIS A 44 2.88 7.21 13.48
C HIS A 44 3.90 7.97 14.33
N ILE A 45 4.80 8.73 13.69
CA ILE A 45 5.82 9.51 14.40
C ILE A 45 5.19 10.65 15.22
N GLU A 46 4.13 11.28 14.73
CA GLU A 46 3.40 12.31 15.44
C GLU A 46 2.79 11.75 16.74
N GLU A 47 2.18 10.56 16.72
CA GLU A 47 1.61 9.93 17.92
C GLU A 47 2.67 9.72 19.00
N HIS A 48 3.86 9.24 18.62
CA HIS A 48 4.99 9.09 19.53
C HIS A 48 5.46 10.43 20.11
N LYS A 49 5.66 11.45 19.27
CA LYS A 49 6.08 12.78 19.74
C LYS A 49 5.07 13.42 20.68
N ILE A 50 3.77 13.23 20.42
CA ILE A 50 2.70 13.72 21.31
C ILE A 50 2.74 12.99 22.65
N MET A 51 2.99 11.68 22.65
CA MET A 51 3.15 10.90 23.89
C MET A 51 4.33 11.41 24.72
N ASP A 52 5.46 11.74 24.09
CA ASP A 52 6.66 12.24 24.77
C ASP A 52 6.45 13.61 25.43
N VAL A 53 5.80 14.55 24.74
CA VAL A 53 5.53 15.90 25.29
C VAL A 53 4.30 15.94 26.20
N GLY A 54 3.46 14.90 26.14
CA GLY A 54 2.19 14.79 26.82
C GLY A 54 1.02 15.41 26.04
N PRO A 55 -0.20 14.83 26.08
CA PRO A 55 -1.34 15.28 25.27
C PRO A 55 -1.75 16.75 25.48
N ALA A 56 -1.57 17.27 26.71
CA ALA A 56 -1.85 18.67 27.02
C ALA A 56 -0.89 19.65 26.32
N ASN A 57 0.31 19.18 25.93
CA ASN A 57 1.35 19.98 25.28
C ASN A 57 1.53 19.62 23.80
N TRP A 58 0.52 19.03 23.15
CA TRP A 58 0.59 18.57 21.75
C TRP A 58 1.16 19.63 20.78
N GLN A 59 0.95 20.92 21.05
CA GLN A 59 1.48 22.01 20.22
C GLN A 59 3.01 21.99 20.11
N LYS A 60 3.71 21.47 21.12
CA LYS A 60 5.18 21.33 21.09
C LYS A 60 5.64 20.27 20.07
N ALA A 61 4.78 19.34 19.68
CA ALA A 61 5.09 18.26 18.75
C ALA A 61 4.65 18.55 17.31
N CYS A 62 3.46 19.14 17.12
CA CYS A 62 2.82 19.21 15.80
C CYS A 62 2.04 20.50 15.51
N PHE A 63 2.40 21.64 16.13
CA PHE A 63 1.78 22.92 15.80
C PHE A 63 2.37 23.55 14.54
N VAL A 64 1.50 23.94 13.60
CA VAL A 64 1.89 24.73 12.43
C VAL A 64 1.25 26.11 12.55
N PRO A 65 2.03 27.22 12.55
CA PRO A 65 1.51 28.55 12.88
C PRO A 65 0.74 29.20 11.70
N THR A 66 -0.34 28.56 11.25
CA THR A 66 -1.18 29.05 10.13
C THR A 66 -2.65 29.06 10.50
N LYS A 67 -3.46 29.88 9.80
CA LYS A 67 -4.91 29.94 10.02
C LYS A 67 -5.61 28.60 9.75
N SER A 68 -5.01 27.74 8.92
CA SER A 68 -5.53 26.40 8.61
C SER A 68 -5.62 25.49 9.84
N ASP A 69 -4.81 25.73 10.87
CA ASP A 69 -4.80 24.91 12.10
C ASP A 69 -5.97 25.21 13.05
N THR A 70 -6.81 26.20 12.75
CA THR A 70 -7.91 26.63 13.63
C THR A 70 -8.81 25.46 14.04
N LEU A 71 -9.14 24.55 13.11
CA LEU A 71 -9.96 23.37 13.40
C LEU A 71 -9.23 22.36 14.28
N VAL A 72 -7.94 22.12 14.03
CA VAL A 72 -7.11 21.21 14.84
C VAL A 72 -6.99 21.72 16.27
N ILE A 73 -6.74 23.02 16.45
CA ILE A 73 -6.66 23.67 17.75
C ILE A 73 -8.01 23.57 18.48
N GLY A 74 -9.11 23.86 17.78
CA GLY A 74 -10.47 23.77 18.34
C GLY A 74 -10.78 22.35 18.81
N PHE A 75 -10.50 21.35 17.98
CA PHE A 75 -10.67 19.94 18.31
C PHE A 75 -9.83 19.52 19.51
N ARG A 76 -8.54 19.87 19.55
CA ARG A 76 -7.66 19.51 20.68
C ARG A 76 -8.08 20.19 21.99
N LYS A 77 -8.55 21.44 21.95
CA LYS A 77 -9.14 22.12 23.13
C LYS A 77 -10.39 21.40 23.62
N TRP A 78 -11.28 21.00 22.71
CA TRP A 78 -12.46 20.21 23.04
C TRP A 78 -12.07 18.85 23.65
N LEU A 79 -11.12 18.14 23.04
CA LEU A 79 -10.63 16.85 23.52
C LEU A 79 -10.06 16.94 24.94
N ASN A 80 -9.23 17.96 25.21
CA ASN A 80 -8.68 18.19 26.55
C ASN A 80 -9.77 18.51 27.58
N LYS A 81 -10.74 19.36 27.21
CA LYS A 81 -11.78 19.82 28.14
C LYS A 81 -12.82 18.74 28.46
N TYR A 82 -13.23 17.95 27.46
CA TYR A 82 -14.39 17.07 27.58
C TYR A 82 -14.05 15.58 27.53
N ALA A 83 -12.86 15.19 27.08
CA ALA A 83 -12.47 13.78 26.93
C ALA A 83 -11.15 13.43 27.65
N GLY A 84 -10.64 14.30 28.52
CA GLY A 84 -9.40 14.04 29.27
C GLY A 84 -8.12 14.07 28.41
N GLY A 85 -8.20 14.61 27.19
CA GLY A 85 -7.05 14.82 26.30
C GLY A 85 -6.51 13.57 25.59
N GLN A 86 -7.10 12.40 25.83
CA GLN A 86 -6.64 11.14 25.25
C GLN A 86 -7.81 10.18 24.99
N VAL A 87 -7.55 9.11 24.24
CA VAL A 87 -8.53 8.05 24.05
C VAL A 87 -8.74 7.30 25.37
N ASP A 88 -9.99 7.15 25.79
CA ASP A 88 -10.33 6.28 26.91
C ASP A 88 -10.26 4.81 26.48
N TRP A 89 -9.22 4.12 26.95
CA TRP A 89 -8.99 2.70 26.71
C TRP A 89 -9.83 1.78 27.61
N ARG A 90 -10.73 2.33 28.44
CA ARG A 90 -11.65 1.62 29.34
C ARG A 90 -10.94 0.60 30.25
N GLY A 91 -9.74 0.95 30.72
CA GLY A 91 -8.90 0.08 31.55
C GLY A 91 -8.31 -1.15 30.85
N LYS A 92 -8.56 -1.35 29.56
CA LYS A 92 -8.00 -2.49 28.81
C LYS A 92 -6.54 -2.30 28.44
N TYR A 93 -6.09 -1.05 28.31
CA TYR A 93 -4.73 -0.67 27.98
C TYR A 93 -4.29 0.51 28.83
N ASN A 94 -2.98 0.61 29.09
CA ASN A 94 -2.36 1.69 29.87
C ASN A 94 -1.98 2.92 29.02
N GLY A 95 -2.32 2.94 27.72
CA GLY A 95 -2.00 4.05 26.82
C GLY A 95 -0.58 4.06 26.25
N VAL A 96 0.30 3.14 26.68
CA VAL A 96 1.69 3.09 26.22
C VAL A 96 1.77 2.59 24.78
N LEU A 97 2.45 3.35 23.93
CA LEU A 97 2.68 2.97 22.54
C LEU A 97 3.76 1.88 22.43
N PRO A 98 3.59 0.91 21.52
CA PRO A 98 4.64 -0.04 21.18
C PRO A 98 5.83 0.69 20.52
N PRO A 99 7.05 0.11 20.51
CA PRO A 99 8.17 0.71 19.79
C PRO A 99 7.87 0.81 18.29
N THR A 100 8.41 1.86 17.65
CA THR A 100 8.31 2.04 16.20
C THR A 100 8.92 0.83 15.47
N PRO A 101 8.14 0.10 14.66
CA PRO A 101 8.66 -1.01 13.89
C PRO A 101 9.50 -0.51 12.71
N PRO A 102 10.25 -1.39 12.02
CA PRO A 102 10.87 -1.06 10.75
C PRO A 102 9.86 -0.46 9.77
N ARG A 103 10.30 0.55 9.00
CA ARG A 103 9.43 1.28 8.07
C ARG A 103 8.71 0.36 7.08
N GLU A 104 9.39 -0.65 6.57
CA GLU A 104 8.83 -1.65 5.66
C GLU A 104 7.65 -2.41 6.28
N GLN A 105 7.74 -2.72 7.58
CA GLN A 105 6.67 -3.37 8.33
C GLN A 105 5.51 -2.40 8.61
N LEU A 106 5.81 -1.14 8.96
CA LEU A 106 4.79 -0.12 9.23
C LEU A 106 3.97 0.20 7.97
N MET A 107 4.62 0.24 6.82
CA MET A 107 4.03 0.59 5.52
C MET A 107 3.60 -0.65 4.72
N ASP A 108 3.50 -1.82 5.36
CA ASP A 108 3.10 -3.06 4.68
C ASP A 108 1.61 -3.02 4.32
N ARG A 109 1.34 -2.75 3.04
CA ARG A 109 0.00 -2.68 2.46
C ARG A 109 -0.65 -4.06 2.35
N TYR A 110 0.14 -5.12 2.24
CA TYR A 110 -0.41 -6.46 2.09
C TYR A 110 -1.23 -6.83 3.32
N TRP A 111 -0.63 -6.65 4.50
CA TRP A 111 -1.27 -6.95 5.78
C TRP A 111 -2.30 -5.91 6.21
N SER A 112 -2.04 -4.62 5.97
CA SER A 112 -2.97 -3.57 6.37
C SER A 112 -4.24 -3.53 5.52
N HIS A 113 -4.15 -3.89 4.22
CA HIS A 113 -5.25 -3.77 3.28
C HIS A 113 -5.53 -5.04 2.45
N VAL A 114 -4.55 -5.57 1.72
CA VAL A 114 -4.79 -6.55 0.64
C VAL A 114 -5.44 -7.83 1.17
N VAL A 115 -5.00 -8.36 2.30
CA VAL A 115 -5.58 -9.58 2.90
C VAL A 115 -7.03 -9.39 3.35
N ASN A 116 -7.43 -8.16 3.66
CA ASN A 116 -8.75 -7.81 4.16
C ASN A 116 -9.70 -7.32 3.05
N CYS A 117 -9.20 -7.02 1.86
CA CYS A 117 -9.98 -6.54 0.72
C CYS A 117 -10.14 -7.63 -0.34
N THR A 118 -11.37 -8.10 -0.57
CA THR A 118 -11.67 -9.18 -1.52
C THR A 118 -11.25 -8.85 -2.95
N SER A 119 -11.47 -7.61 -3.38
CA SER A 119 -11.09 -7.13 -4.71
C SER A 119 -9.58 -7.09 -4.91
N CYS A 120 -8.85 -6.50 -3.96
CA CYS A 120 -7.39 -6.42 -4.03
C CYS A 120 -6.73 -7.80 -3.85
N SER A 121 -7.25 -8.66 -2.97
CA SER A 121 -6.75 -10.02 -2.79
C SER A 121 -6.93 -10.86 -4.06
N ALA A 122 -8.08 -10.75 -4.73
CA ALA A 122 -8.31 -11.44 -6.00
C ALA A 122 -7.36 -10.95 -7.09
N ALA A 123 -7.19 -9.63 -7.23
CA ALA A 123 -6.24 -9.04 -8.18
C ALA A 123 -4.80 -9.47 -7.90
N TYR A 124 -4.36 -9.41 -6.64
CA TYR A 124 -3.05 -9.86 -6.20
C TYR A 124 -2.80 -11.32 -6.58
N LYS A 125 -3.73 -12.24 -6.26
CA LYS A 125 -3.61 -13.66 -6.61
C LYS A 125 -3.51 -13.85 -8.12
N GLY A 126 -4.39 -13.21 -8.88
CA GLY A 126 -4.39 -13.29 -10.34
C GLY A 126 -3.07 -12.81 -10.96
N PHE A 127 -2.54 -11.68 -10.49
CA PHE A 127 -1.26 -11.17 -10.97
C PHE A 127 -0.07 -12.07 -10.60
N ASN A 128 -0.05 -12.66 -9.41
CA ASN A 128 1.01 -13.62 -9.05
C ASN A 128 0.97 -14.87 -9.93
N VAL A 129 -0.23 -15.40 -10.23
CA VAL A 129 -0.38 -16.52 -11.18
C VAL A 129 0.13 -16.13 -12.57
N LEU A 130 -0.28 -14.96 -13.07
CA LEU A 130 0.14 -14.48 -14.39
C LEU A 130 1.67 -14.28 -14.45
N GLU A 131 2.26 -13.73 -13.40
CA GLU A 131 3.70 -13.53 -13.26
C GLU A 131 4.46 -14.85 -13.41
N VAL A 132 4.02 -15.89 -12.69
CA VAL A 132 4.60 -17.24 -12.77
C VAL A 132 4.39 -17.86 -14.15
N VAL A 133 3.18 -17.76 -14.73
CA VAL A 133 2.90 -18.32 -16.06
C VAL A 133 3.79 -17.68 -17.13
N LEU A 134 3.91 -16.35 -17.15
CA LEU A 134 4.80 -15.64 -18.09
C LEU A 134 6.24 -16.12 -17.98
N ARG A 135 6.74 -16.32 -16.74
CA ARG A 135 8.09 -16.81 -16.49
C ARG A 135 8.27 -18.26 -16.97
N VAL A 136 7.32 -19.14 -16.68
CA VAL A 136 7.37 -20.56 -17.09
C VAL A 136 7.29 -20.68 -18.61
N VAL A 137 6.39 -19.96 -19.28
CA VAL A 137 6.26 -19.97 -20.74
C VAL A 137 7.52 -19.45 -21.40
N SER A 138 8.16 -18.42 -20.84
CA SER A 138 9.45 -17.92 -21.33
C SER A 138 10.54 -19.00 -21.29
N ILE A 139 10.74 -19.65 -20.14
CA ILE A 139 11.76 -20.70 -19.97
C ILE A 139 11.47 -21.89 -20.88
N ALA A 140 10.21 -22.34 -20.95
CA ALA A 140 9.79 -23.43 -21.82
C ALA A 140 10.03 -23.12 -23.30
N SER A 141 9.76 -21.88 -23.74
CA SER A 141 9.99 -21.45 -25.12
C SER A 141 11.48 -21.49 -25.48
N ILE A 142 12.36 -21.05 -24.57
CA ILE A 142 13.82 -21.14 -24.77
C ILE A 142 14.27 -22.60 -24.86
N ALA A 143 13.77 -23.45 -23.95
CA ALA A 143 14.11 -24.87 -23.93
C ALA A 143 13.68 -25.59 -25.22
N ILE A 144 12.47 -25.30 -25.72
CA ILE A 144 11.96 -25.85 -26.98
C ILE A 144 12.81 -25.35 -28.16
N ALA A 145 13.11 -24.05 -28.22
CA ALA A 145 13.93 -23.48 -29.29
C ALA A 145 15.33 -24.10 -29.35
N ALA A 146 15.92 -24.41 -28.18
CA ALA A 146 17.25 -25.01 -28.05
C ALA A 146 17.27 -26.52 -28.36
N ALA A 147 16.25 -27.27 -27.93
CA ALA A 147 16.16 -28.72 -28.12
C ALA A 147 15.70 -29.14 -29.53
N ALA A 148 15.11 -28.22 -30.29
CA ALA A 148 14.59 -28.52 -31.62
C ALA A 148 15.70 -28.91 -32.61
N LYS A 149 15.53 -30.06 -33.27
CA LYS A 149 16.45 -30.57 -34.30
C LYS A 149 16.61 -29.58 -35.47
N GLN A 150 17.77 -29.65 -36.14
CA GLN A 150 18.04 -28.88 -37.35
C GLN A 150 16.94 -29.13 -38.41
N GLY A 151 16.34 -28.07 -38.95
CA GLY A 151 15.27 -28.18 -39.95
C GLY A 151 13.86 -28.46 -39.40
N ALA A 152 13.70 -28.80 -38.11
CA ALA A 152 12.38 -29.01 -37.51
C ALA A 152 11.58 -27.71 -37.34
N ILE A 153 12.29 -26.58 -37.22
CA ILE A 153 11.70 -25.24 -37.13
C ILE A 153 12.50 -24.32 -38.05
N SER A 154 11.82 -23.43 -38.79
CA SER A 154 12.52 -22.43 -39.59
C SER A 154 13.33 -21.48 -38.71
N THR A 155 14.42 -20.94 -39.25
CA THR A 155 15.25 -19.95 -38.54
C THR A 155 14.41 -18.76 -38.08
N ALA A 156 13.50 -18.28 -38.93
CA ALA A 156 12.60 -17.17 -38.59
C ALA A 156 11.70 -17.50 -37.38
N ALA A 157 11.09 -18.69 -37.35
CA ALA A 157 10.23 -19.11 -36.24
C ALA A 157 11.03 -19.35 -34.95
N ARG A 158 12.24 -19.90 -35.03
CA ARG A 158 13.15 -20.03 -33.88
C ARG A 158 13.51 -18.65 -33.30
N THR A 159 13.87 -17.69 -34.15
CA THR A 159 14.17 -16.31 -33.73
C THR A 159 12.95 -15.65 -33.09
N ALA A 160 11.76 -15.77 -33.69
CA ALA A 160 10.52 -15.21 -33.14
C ALA A 160 10.20 -15.81 -31.76
N MET A 161 10.35 -17.13 -31.59
CA MET A 161 10.13 -17.81 -30.31
C MET A 161 11.06 -17.29 -29.21
N VAL A 162 12.35 -17.09 -29.53
CA VAL A 162 13.33 -16.54 -28.57
C VAL A 162 12.98 -15.09 -28.21
N LEU A 163 12.60 -14.25 -29.18
CA LEU A 163 12.17 -12.87 -28.91
C LEU A 163 10.92 -12.82 -28.02
N MET A 164 9.93 -13.66 -28.29
CA MET A 164 8.73 -13.78 -27.46
C MET A 164 9.06 -14.24 -26.04
N ALA A 165 9.99 -15.18 -25.88
CA ALA A 165 10.44 -15.63 -24.58
C ALA A 165 11.09 -14.49 -23.77
N VAL A 166 11.94 -13.68 -24.41
CA VAL A 166 12.55 -12.50 -23.79
C VAL A 166 11.48 -11.49 -23.37
N LEU A 167 10.48 -11.23 -24.22
CA LEU A 167 9.37 -10.33 -23.90
C LEU A 167 8.57 -10.84 -22.70
N PHE A 168 8.20 -12.12 -22.66
CA PHE A 168 7.47 -12.69 -21.52
C PHE A 168 8.26 -12.62 -20.22
N TYR A 169 9.57 -12.86 -20.27
CA TYR A 169 10.43 -12.69 -19.10
C TYR A 169 10.45 -11.24 -18.62
N ALA A 170 10.66 -10.29 -19.54
CA ALA A 170 10.63 -8.86 -19.22
C ALA A 170 9.28 -8.43 -18.63
N SER A 171 8.17 -8.90 -19.21
CA SER A 171 6.82 -8.65 -18.70
C SER A 171 6.61 -9.24 -17.31
N SER A 172 7.08 -10.46 -17.02
CA SER A 172 7.06 -11.06 -15.67
C SER A 172 7.82 -10.19 -14.67
N ARG A 173 9.01 -9.67 -15.01
CA ARG A 173 9.78 -8.78 -14.12
C ARG A 173 9.09 -7.43 -13.90
N CYS A 174 8.50 -6.84 -14.93
CA CYS A 174 7.70 -5.63 -14.80
C CYS A 174 6.45 -5.87 -13.93
N LEU A 175 5.77 -7.00 -14.11
CA LEU A 175 4.61 -7.38 -13.32
C LEU A 175 4.99 -7.63 -11.85
N ALA A 176 6.11 -8.30 -11.57
CA ALA A 176 6.61 -8.49 -10.20
C ALA A 176 6.86 -7.15 -9.49
N ARG A 177 7.50 -6.19 -10.19
CA ARG A 177 7.69 -4.83 -9.66
C ARG A 177 6.36 -4.10 -9.44
N PHE A 178 5.41 -4.25 -10.37
CA PHE A 178 4.07 -3.69 -10.23
C PHE A 178 3.34 -4.29 -9.01
N ILE A 179 3.40 -5.60 -8.82
CA ILE A 179 2.80 -6.30 -7.68
C ILE A 179 3.40 -5.75 -6.38
N TYR A 180 4.73 -5.69 -6.28
CA TYR A 180 5.40 -5.20 -5.09
C TYR A 180 4.99 -3.75 -4.76
N ARG A 181 5.09 -2.85 -5.74
CA ARG A 181 4.79 -1.43 -5.53
C ARG A 181 3.33 -1.15 -5.16
N ASN A 182 2.38 -1.93 -5.70
CA ASN A 182 0.94 -1.68 -5.53
C ASN A 182 0.29 -2.51 -4.43
N PHE A 183 0.87 -3.66 -4.04
CA PHE A 183 0.26 -4.54 -3.06
C PHE A 183 1.11 -4.78 -1.80
N HIS A 184 2.39 -4.40 -1.79
CA HIS A 184 3.28 -4.57 -0.62
C HIS A 184 3.74 -3.25 -0.04
N TYR A 185 4.53 -2.48 -0.78
CA TYR A 185 5.21 -1.32 -0.23
C TYR A 185 5.30 -0.19 -1.26
N HIS A 186 5.01 1.03 -0.82
CA HIS A 186 5.26 2.25 -1.59
C HIS A 186 5.90 3.26 -0.67
N ASP A 187 7.14 3.61 -0.97
CA ASP A 187 7.85 4.58 -0.16
C ASP A 187 7.47 6.01 -0.51
N TYR A 188 7.62 6.88 0.48
CA TYR A 188 7.48 8.32 0.37
C TYR A 188 8.69 8.98 1.02
N ASP A 189 9.24 9.98 0.32
CA ASP A 189 10.23 10.87 0.92
C ASP A 189 9.50 11.85 1.84
N HIS A 190 9.27 11.40 3.07
CA HIS A 190 8.95 12.30 4.15
C HIS A 190 10.27 12.95 4.51
N ALA A 191 10.52 14.15 3.98
CA ALA A 191 11.74 14.89 4.25
C ALA A 191 12.10 14.73 5.74
N PHE A 192 13.35 14.32 6.00
CA PHE A 192 14.01 13.98 7.28
C PHE A 192 14.38 12.50 7.48
N ARG A 193 15.68 12.25 7.25
CA ARG A 193 16.50 11.26 7.97
C ARG A 193 16.56 11.58 9.46
#